data_AF-A0A7C2GGR7-F1
#
_entry.id   AF-A0A7C2GGR7-F1
#
_cell.length_a   1.000
_cell.length_b   1.000
_cell.length_c   1.000
_cell.angle_alpha   90.00
_cell.angle_beta   90.00
_cell.angle_gamma   90.00
#
_symmetry.space_group_name_H-M   'P 1'
#
loop_
_entity.id
_entity.type
_entity.pdbx_description
1 polymer ?
#
loop_
_entity_poly.entity_id
_entity_poly.type
_entity_poly.pdbx_seq_one_letter_code
_entity_poly.pdbx_strand_id
1 'polypeptide(L)'
;MVNYLFWLISSVITIYLLLYSRGFYLKIFSVLVRDFYLINVIDKFLFIILSFFALGFIIYFESFYRKRERVKSYLKFLLVTGIQLIILFLFQFTPYLLLRTPLSYKEAILLILELILGGLFIGFYISHKKSRVL
;
A
#
# COMPACT_ATOMS: atom_id res chain seq x y z
N MET A 1 5.15 23.03 -6.90
CA MET A 1 4.43 22.21 -7.89
C MET A 1 4.80 20.73 -7.79
N VAL A 2 6.07 20.35 -7.93
CA VAL A 2 6.50 18.93 -7.94
C VAL A 2 6.06 18.12 -6.70
N ASN A 3 6.07 18.71 -5.50
CA ASN A 3 5.60 18.03 -4.27
C ASN A 3 4.12 17.63 -4.33
N TYR A 4 3.28 18.50 -4.89
CA TYR A 4 1.84 18.24 -5.02
C TYR A 4 1.58 17.16 -6.06
N LEU A 5 2.40 17.10 -7.12
CA LEU A 5 2.31 16.06 -8.14
C LEU A 5 2.67 14.69 -7.58
N PHE A 6 3.75 14.57 -6.79
CA PHE A 6 4.09 13.34 -6.10
C PHE A 6 3.07 12.94 -5.03
N TRP A 7 2.53 13.91 -4.29
CA TRP A 7 1.44 13.64 -3.35
C TRP A 7 0.19 13.08 -4.05
N LEU A 8 -0.19 13.66 -5.19
CA LEU A 8 -1.34 13.20 -5.98
C LEU A 8 -1.11 11.76 -6.47
N ILE A 9 0.08 11.45 -6.99
CA ILE A 9 0.42 10.08 -7.40
C ILE A 9 0.35 9.12 -6.21
N SER A 10 0.96 9.46 -5.07
CA SER A 10 0.88 8.63 -3.86
C SER A 10 -0.56 8.43 -3.37
N SER A 11 -1.42 9.44 -3.53
CA SER A 11 -2.83 9.36 -3.16
C SER A 11 -3.60 8.41 -4.09
N VAL A 12 -3.36 8.48 -5.40
CA VAL A 12 -3.94 7.54 -6.38
C VAL A 12 -3.50 6.11 -6.08
N ILE A 13 -2.22 5.88 -5.77
CA ILE A 13 -1.71 4.56 -5.37
C ILE A 13 -2.38 4.08 -4.08
N THR A 14 -2.63 4.97 -3.12
CA THR A 14 -3.34 4.62 -1.86
C THR A 14 -4.78 4.19 -2.13
N ILE A 15 -5.48 4.87 -3.05
CA ILE A 15 -6.84 4.49 -3.47
C ILE A 15 -6.82 3.14 -4.20
N TYR A 16 -5.83 2.91 -5.08
CA TYR A 16 -5.66 1.63 -5.74
C TYR A 16 -5.45 0.49 -4.73
N LEU A 17 -4.60 0.71 -3.73
CA LEU A 17 -4.36 -0.21 -2.62
C LEU A 17 -5.63 -0.55 -1.85
N LEU A 18 -6.47 0.46 -1.57
CA LEU A 18 -7.76 0.26 -0.93
C LEU A 18 -8.67 -0.65 -1.75
N LEU A 19 -8.82 -0.36 -3.05
CA LEU A 19 -9.68 -1.15 -3.94
C LEU A 19 -9.18 -2.59 -4.07
N TYR A 20 -7.86 -2.76 -4.15
CA TYR A 20 -7.23 -4.07 -4.19
C TYR A 20 -7.47 -4.87 -2.90
N SER A 21 -7.24 -4.23 -1.74
CA SER A 21 -7.49 -4.81 -0.42
C SER A 21 -8.96 -5.25 -0.26
N ARG A 22 -9.91 -4.40 -0.68
CA ARG A 22 -11.34 -4.75 -0.68
C ARG A 22 -11.63 -6.00 -1.53
N GLY A 23 -11.13 -6.04 -2.76
CA GLY A 23 -11.32 -7.20 -3.64
C GLY A 23 -10.74 -8.49 -3.04
N PHE A 24 -9.62 -8.37 -2.33
CA PHE A 24 -9.02 -9.47 -1.59
C PHE A 24 -9.89 -9.98 -0.43
N TYR A 25 -10.37 -9.08 0.44
CA TYR A 25 -11.24 -9.47 1.56
C TYR A 25 -12.53 -10.13 1.08
N LEU A 26 -13.15 -9.60 0.02
CA LEU A 26 -14.35 -10.20 -0.56
C LEU A 26 -14.11 -11.63 -1.05
N LYS A 27 -12.98 -11.89 -1.71
CA LYS A 27 -12.62 -13.24 -2.14
C LYS A 27 -12.50 -14.20 -0.94
N ILE A 28 -11.79 -13.81 0.12
CA ILE A 28 -11.69 -14.62 1.34
C ILE A 28 -13.08 -14.89 1.94
N PHE A 29 -13.89 -13.85 2.11
CA PHE A 29 -15.21 -13.99 2.71
C PHE A 29 -16.15 -14.87 1.89
N SER A 30 -16.08 -14.80 0.55
CA SER A 30 -16.85 -15.68 -0.33
C SER A 30 -16.49 -17.16 -0.22
N VAL A 31 -15.27 -17.48 0.20
CA VAL A 31 -14.84 -18.86 0.46
C VAL A 31 -15.34 -19.35 1.83
N LEU A 32 -15.43 -18.45 2.81
CA LEU A 32 -15.80 -18.77 4.20
C LEU A 32 -17.31 -18.75 4.46
N VAL A 33 -18.05 -17.89 3.77
CA VAL A 33 -19.47 -17.62 4.01
C VAL A 33 -20.25 -17.87 2.72
N ARG A 34 -21.33 -18.67 2.79
CA ARG A 34 -22.20 -18.95 1.64
C ARG A 34 -23.37 -17.96 1.48
N ASP A 35 -23.62 -17.14 2.48
CA ASP A 35 -24.72 -16.18 2.48
C ASP A 35 -24.30 -14.87 1.78
N PHE A 36 -24.87 -14.65 0.60
CA PHE A 36 -24.64 -13.45 -0.22
C PHE A 36 -25.09 -12.15 0.44
N TYR A 37 -26.12 -12.18 1.29
CA TYR A 37 -26.59 -11.00 1.98
C TYR A 37 -25.58 -10.53 3.04
N LEU A 38 -25.07 -11.48 3.84
CA LEU A 38 -24.02 -11.20 4.82
C LEU A 38 -22.73 -10.68 4.16
N ILE A 39 -22.31 -11.27 3.04
CA ILE A 39 -21.13 -10.78 2.29
C ILE A 39 -21.32 -9.33 1.85
N ASN A 40 -22.50 -8.97 1.32
CA ASN A 40 -22.77 -7.62 0.84
C ASN A 40 -22.81 -6.58 1.98
N VAL A 41 -23.35 -6.97 3.15
CA VAL A 41 -23.33 -6.10 4.34
C VAL A 41 -21.89 -5.89 4.82
N ILE A 42 -21.10 -6.96 4.93
CA ILE A 42 -19.69 -6.89 5.33
C ILE A 42 -18.87 -6.03 4.36
N ASP A 43 -19.06 -6.19 3.05
CA ASP A 43 -18.38 -5.37 2.03
C ASP A 43 -18.60 -3.87 2.22
N LYS A 44 -19.84 -3.45 2.47
CA LYS A 44 -20.18 -2.04 2.68
C LYS A 44 -19.50 -1.48 3.93
N PHE A 45 -19.53 -2.21 5.05
CA PHE A 45 -18.84 -1.81 6.28
C PHE A 45 -17.32 -1.77 6.09
N LEU A 46 -16.75 -2.77 5.44
CA LEU A 46 -15.32 -2.86 5.17
C LEU A 46 -14.86 -1.71 4.25
N PHE A 47 -15.65 -1.35 3.24
CA PHE A 47 -15.37 -0.21 2.37
C PHE A 47 -15.36 1.12 3.14
N ILE A 48 -16.30 1.33 4.06
CA ILE A 48 -16.35 2.54 4.88
C ILE A 48 -15.09 2.65 5.76
N ILE A 49 -14.75 1.57 6.47
CA ILE A 49 -13.58 1.53 7.35
C ILE A 49 -12.30 1.79 6.56
N LEU A 50 -12.10 1.06 5.46
CA LEU A 50 -10.92 1.25 4.61
C LEU A 50 -10.84 2.66 4.02
N SER A 51 -11.99 3.26 3.67
CA SER A 51 -12.04 4.63 3.15
C SER A 51 -11.55 5.65 4.17
N PHE A 52 -11.93 5.51 5.44
CA PHE A 52 -11.40 6.36 6.51
C PHE A 52 -9.89 6.19 6.68
N PHE A 53 -9.39 4.96 6.62
CA PHE A 53 -7.94 4.70 6.66
C PHE A 53 -7.20 5.35 5.49
N ALA A 54 -7.67 5.17 4.26
CA ALA A 54 -7.05 5.78 3.08
C ALA A 54 -7.07 7.30 3.15
N LEU A 55 -8.17 7.90 3.61
CA LEU A 55 -8.29 9.34 3.77
C LEU A 55 -7.30 9.86 4.83
N GLY A 56 -7.15 9.15 5.95
CA GLY A 56 -6.13 9.43 6.96
C GLY A 56 -4.70 9.38 6.39
N PHE A 57 -4.40 8.37 5.57
CA PHE A 57 -3.10 8.26 4.87
C PHE A 57 -2.87 9.41 3.88
N ILE A 58 -3.88 9.80 3.11
CA ILE A 58 -3.77 10.90 2.13
C ILE A 58 -3.48 12.22 2.84
N ILE A 59 -4.17 12.52 3.95
CA ILE A 59 -3.91 13.73 4.77
C ILE A 59 -2.51 13.66 5.39
N TYR A 60 -2.11 12.49 5.90
CA TYR A 60 -0.78 12.31 6.47
C TYR A 60 0.31 12.56 5.41
N PHE A 61 0.15 12.02 4.20
CA PHE A 61 1.07 12.26 3.10
C PHE A 61 1.09 13.72 2.69
N GLU A 62 -0.05 14.40 2.64
CA GLU A 62 -0.11 15.83 2.34
C GLU A 62 0.77 16.63 3.32
N SER A 63 0.59 16.40 4.61
CA SER A 63 1.40 17.01 5.67
C SER A 63 2.90 16.68 5.50
N PHE A 64 3.22 15.43 5.16
CA PHE A 64 4.60 14.98 4.95
C PHE A 64 5.28 15.65 3.74
N TYR A 65 4.57 15.80 2.62
CA TYR A 65 5.08 16.48 1.42
C TYR A 65 5.11 18.02 1.58
N ARG A 66 4.23 18.59 2.40
CA ARG A 66 4.15 20.03 2.68
C ARG A 66 5.25 20.53 3.61
N LYS A 67 5.73 19.70 4.54
CA LYS A 67 6.88 20.06 5.40
C LYS A 67 8.10 20.45 4.55
N ARG A 68 8.56 21.70 4.71
CA ARG A 68 9.81 22.23 4.12
C ARG A 68 11.02 21.63 4.85
N GLU A 69 11.23 20.34 4.68
CA GLU A 69 12.49 19.71 5.05
C GLU A 69 13.50 19.86 3.91
N ARG A 70 14.80 19.85 4.24
CA ARG A 70 15.88 19.86 3.22
C ARG A 70 15.78 18.64 2.28
N VAL A 71 15.05 17.59 2.65
CA VAL A 71 14.90 16.36 1.87
C VAL A 71 14.18 16.65 0.54
N LYS A 72 14.81 16.24 -0.58
CA LYS A 72 14.25 16.45 -1.92
C LYS A 72 12.94 15.65 -2.07
N SER A 73 11.99 16.21 -2.80
CA SER A 73 10.62 15.68 -2.89
C SER A 73 10.51 14.29 -3.50
N TYR A 74 11.42 13.93 -4.41
CA TYR A 74 11.48 12.58 -4.98
C TYR A 74 11.91 11.53 -3.95
N LEU A 75 12.74 11.89 -2.96
CA LEU A 75 13.13 10.96 -1.89
C LEU A 75 11.94 10.65 -0.99
N LYS A 76 11.15 11.68 -0.66
CA LYS A 76 9.89 11.51 0.07
C LYS A 76 8.93 10.58 -0.70
N PHE A 77 8.87 10.75 -2.02
CA PHE A 77 8.09 9.87 -2.90
C PHE A 77 8.57 8.43 -2.87
N LEU A 78 9.88 8.19 -3.02
CA LEU A 78 10.43 6.83 -2.92
C LEU A 78 10.08 6.15 -1.59
N LEU A 79 10.17 6.87 -0.48
CA LEU A 79 9.78 6.33 0.82
C LEU A 79 8.30 5.93 0.86
N VAL A 80 7.40 6.84 0.46
CA VAL A 80 5.95 6.59 0.49
C VAL A 80 5.60 5.42 -0.44
N THR A 81 6.12 5.42 -1.66
CA THR A 81 5.92 4.34 -2.63
C THR A 81 6.50 3.02 -2.14
N GLY A 82 7.67 3.04 -1.49
CA GLY A 82 8.27 1.84 -0.91
C GLY A 82 7.43 1.23 0.21
N ILE A 83 6.89 2.07 1.10
CA ILE A 83 5.96 1.62 2.16
C ILE A 83 4.67 1.06 1.52
N GLN A 84 4.12 1.73 0.51
CA GLN A 84 2.93 1.28 -0.21
C GLN A 84 3.14 -0.10 -0.86
N LEU A 85 4.31 -0.36 -1.45
CA LEU A 85 4.67 -1.67 -2.02
C LEU A 85 4.75 -2.76 -0.95
N ILE A 86 5.31 -2.48 0.22
CA ILE A 86 5.35 -3.44 1.33
C ILE A 86 3.95 -3.76 1.83
N ILE A 87 3.09 -2.75 1.95
CA ILE A 87 1.68 -2.95 2.32
C ILE A 87 0.98 -3.81 1.27
N LEU A 88 1.19 -3.53 -0.03
CA LEU A 88 0.65 -4.33 -1.13
C LEU A 88 1.10 -5.80 -1.01
N PHE A 89 2.40 -6.03 -0.81
CA PHE A 89 2.98 -7.36 -0.64
C PHE A 89 2.31 -8.10 0.53
N LEU A 90 2.12 -7.46 1.68
CA LEU A 90 1.47 -8.08 2.84
C LEU A 90 0.04 -8.50 2.50
N PHE A 91 -0.74 -7.63 1.86
CA PHE A 91 -2.11 -7.95 1.44
C PHE A 91 -2.15 -9.06 0.39
N GLN A 92 -1.22 -9.08 -0.56
CA GLN A 92 -1.15 -10.13 -1.56
C GLN A 92 -0.66 -11.46 -0.98
N PHE A 93 0.25 -11.47 -0.01
CA PHE A 93 0.85 -12.68 0.54
C PHE A 93 -0.04 -13.38 1.60
N THR A 94 -0.76 -12.58 2.40
CA THR A 94 -1.67 -13.07 3.46
C THR A 94 -2.65 -14.17 3.01
N PRO A 95 -3.36 -14.10 1.86
CA PRO A 95 -4.23 -15.18 1.39
C PRO A 95 -3.53 -16.51 1.24
N TYR A 96 -2.34 -16.50 0.64
CA TYR A 96 -1.61 -17.73 0.34
C TYR A 96 -1.19 -18.43 1.64
N LEU A 97 -0.88 -17.65 2.68
CA LEU A 97 -0.52 -18.17 3.99
C LEU A 97 -1.75 -18.70 4.77
N LEU A 98 -2.89 -18.01 4.68
CA LEU A 98 -4.13 -18.39 5.39
C LEU A 98 -4.89 -19.53 4.72
N LEU A 99 -5.04 -19.49 3.40
CA LEU A 99 -5.83 -20.46 2.63
C LEU A 99 -4.98 -21.65 2.15
N ARG A 100 -3.66 -21.64 2.40
CA ARG A 100 -2.69 -22.64 1.90
C ARG A 100 -2.80 -22.89 0.40
N THR A 101 -3.24 -21.88 -0.34
CA THR A 101 -3.34 -21.95 -1.80
C THR A 101 -1.93 -21.88 -2.38
N PRO A 102 -1.56 -22.79 -3.30
CA PRO A 102 -0.24 -22.77 -3.91
C PRO A 102 -0.05 -21.48 -4.71
N LEU A 103 1.09 -20.81 -4.48
CA LEU A 103 1.51 -19.66 -5.25
C LEU A 103 1.89 -20.08 -6.66
N SER A 104 1.35 -19.41 -7.67
CA SER A 104 1.85 -19.57 -9.03
C SER A 104 3.27 -19.01 -9.13
N TYR A 105 4.14 -19.62 -9.94
CA TYR A 105 5.50 -19.13 -10.17
C TYR A 105 5.53 -17.66 -10.61
N LYS A 106 4.53 -17.22 -11.39
CA LYS A 106 4.41 -15.82 -11.83
C LYS A 106 4.11 -14.87 -10.66
N GLU A 107 3.23 -15.28 -9.75
CA GLU A 107 2.83 -14.50 -8.57
C GLU A 107 3.97 -14.43 -7.56
N ALA A 108 4.69 -15.53 -7.36
CA ALA A 108 5.87 -15.58 -6.50
C ALA A 108 6.96 -14.59 -6.99
N ILE A 109 7.23 -14.54 -8.30
CA ILE A 109 8.19 -13.59 -8.87
C ILE A 109 7.74 -12.15 -8.65
N LEU A 110 6.45 -11.85 -8.87
CA LEU A 110 5.90 -10.52 -8.64
C LEU A 110 6.03 -10.08 -7.17
N LEU A 111 5.66 -10.96 -6.23
CA LEU A 111 5.79 -10.69 -4.80
C LEU A 111 7.25 -10.43 -4.37
N ILE A 112 8.19 -11.23 -4.87
CA ILE A 112 9.62 -11.02 -4.61
C ILE A 112 10.07 -9.68 -5.17
N LEU A 113 9.65 -9.33 -6.38
CA LEU A 113 9.99 -8.06 -7.01
C LEU A 113 9.43 -6.86 -6.22
N GLU A 114 8.18 -6.94 -5.78
CA GLU A 114 7.53 -5.90 -4.96
C GLU A 114 8.30 -5.68 -3.64
N LEU A 115 8.72 -6.77 -2.99
CA LEU A 115 9.51 -6.70 -1.75
C LEU A 115 10.90 -6.07 -1.99
N ILE A 116 11.60 -6.48 -3.05
CA ILE A 116 12.92 -5.94 -3.40
C ILE A 116 12.81 -4.45 -3.73
N LEU A 117 11.86 -4.06 -4.57
CA LEU A 117 11.65 -2.66 -4.95
C LEU A 117 11.26 -1.81 -3.75
N GLY A 118 10.34 -2.29 -2.92
CA GLY A 118 9.94 -1.62 -1.68
C GLY A 118 11.11 -1.41 -0.72
N GLY A 119 11.91 -2.45 -0.50
CA GLY A 119 13.12 -2.40 0.32
C GLY A 119 14.19 -1.46 -0.23
N LEU A 120 14.44 -1.50 -1.55
CA LEU A 120 15.40 -0.61 -2.21
C LEU A 120 14.99 0.87 -2.09
N PHE A 121 13.72 1.18 -2.29
CA PHE A 121 13.23 2.57 -2.20
C PHE A 121 13.35 3.14 -0.78
N ILE A 122 13.04 2.33 0.24
CA ILE A 122 13.21 2.71 1.64
C ILE A 122 14.70 2.83 1.99
N GLY A 123 15.52 1.87 1.57
CA GLY A 123 16.97 1.87 1.79
C GLY A 123 17.65 3.10 1.18
N PHE A 124 17.25 3.48 -0.03
CA PHE A 124 17.75 4.68 -0.70
C PHE A 124 17.40 5.96 0.06
N TYR A 125 16.17 6.06 0.57
CA TYR A 125 15.75 7.17 1.41
C TYR A 125 16.59 7.28 2.70
N ILE A 126 16.78 6.15 3.41
CA ILE A 126 17.52 6.11 4.67
C ILE A 126 19.00 6.48 4.45
N SER A 127 19.64 5.89 3.44
CA SER A 127 21.04 6.18 3.09
C SER A 127 21.26 7.66 2.79
N HIS A 128 20.37 8.26 2.00
CA HIS A 128 20.47 9.66 1.63
C HIS A 128 20.17 10.62 2.79
N LYS A 129 19.35 10.21 3.77
CA LYS A 129 19.13 10.96 5.02
C LYS A 129 20.36 10.90 5.93
N LYS A 130 20.99 9.72 6.06
CA LYS A 130 22.20 9.52 6.87
C LYS A 130 23.39 10.33 6.34
N SER A 131 23.56 10.39 5.02
CA SER A 131 24.61 11.17 4.34
C SER A 131 24.51 12.70 4.50
N ARG A 132 23.41 13.25 5.05
CA ARG A 132 23.29 14.70 5.33
C ARG A 132 23.45 15.08 6.80
N VAL A 133 23.54 14.09 7.68
CA VAL A 133 23.70 14.29 9.13
C VAL A 133 25.18 14.19 9.54
N LEU A 134 26.00 13.54 8.70
CA LEU A 134 27.46 13.62 8.70
C LEU A 134 27.91 14.83 7.89
#